data_AF-A0A960Y919-F1
#
_entry.id   AF-A0A960Y919-F1
#
_cell.length_a   1.000
_cell.length_b   1.000
_cell.length_c   1.000
_cell.angle_alpha   90.00
_cell.angle_beta   90.00
_cell.angle_gamma   90.00
#
_symmetry.space_group_name_H-M   'P 1'
#
loop_
_entity.id
_entity.type
_entity.pdbx_description
1 polymer ?
#
loop_
_entity_poly.entity_id
_entity_poly.type
_entity_poly.pdbx_seq_one_letter_code
_entity_poly.pdbx_strand_id
1 'polypeptide(L)'
;MRRVIAVIVCAVIGLLGTSAVVRADGPSVVRIDVEGTLRIENDAVLAKMQTREGDELNEAVLNSDLRAIFNTGYFYDVKIDRRYVEGGVALTVKKKKKPA
;
A
#
# COMPACT_ATOMS: atom_id res chain seq x y z
N MET A 1 54.87 15.91 22.99
CA MET A 1 53.43 16.14 23.22
C MET A 1 52.70 16.59 21.94
N ARG A 2 52.77 15.80 20.86
CA ARG A 2 52.18 16.13 19.53
C ARG A 2 51.44 14.96 18.87
N ARG A 3 51.31 13.83 19.57
CA ARG A 3 50.71 12.58 19.06
C ARG A 3 49.39 12.19 19.73
N VAL A 4 48.96 12.92 20.76
CA VAL A 4 47.75 12.58 21.53
C VAL A 4 46.50 13.26 20.96
N ILE A 5 46.64 14.38 20.23
CA ILE A 5 45.51 15.12 19.65
C ILE A 5 44.87 14.35 18.48
N ALA A 6 45.64 13.52 17.76
CA ALA A 6 45.13 12.73 16.63
C ALA A 6 44.24 11.54 17.05
N VAL A 7 44.34 11.07 18.30
CA VAL A 7 43.56 9.91 18.77
C VAL A 7 42.16 10.32 19.25
N ILE A 8 42.00 11.56 19.72
CA ILE A 8 40.71 12.06 20.23
C ILE A 8 39.76 12.46 19.09
N VAL A 9 40.29 12.81 17.92
CA VAL A 9 39.48 13.18 16.74
C VAL A 9 38.79 11.96 16.10
N CYS A 10 39.28 10.74 16.31
CA CYS A 10 38.59 9.52 15.85
C CYS A 10 37.44 9.06 16.77
N ALA A 11 37.35 9.57 18.00
CA ALA A 11 36.34 9.11 18.97
C ALA A 11 35.01 9.88 18.90
N VAL A 12 34.96 11.02 18.20
CA VAL A 12 33.76 11.89 18.16
C VAL A 12 33.06 11.85 16.78
N ILE A 13 33.70 11.31 15.75
CA ILE A 13 33.15 11.25 14.38
C ILE A 13 32.33 9.97 14.12
N GLY A 14 32.33 9.01 15.06
CA GLY A 14 31.54 7.77 14.96
C GLY A 14 30.06 7.89 15.34
N LEU A 15 29.57 9.07 15.72
CA LEU A 15 28.20 9.24 16.24
C LEU A 15 27.23 9.92 15.26
N LEU A 16 27.52 9.86 13.95
CA LEU A 16 26.67 10.41 12.90
C LEU A 16 26.33 9.30 11.89
N GLY A 17 25.12 8.78 11.98
CA GLY A 17 24.46 8.20 10.82
C GLY A 17 24.42 6.69 10.76
N THR A 18 23.54 6.09 11.55
CA THR A 18 22.64 5.05 11.02
C THR A 18 21.32 5.19 11.74
N SER A 19 20.48 6.11 11.25
CA SER A 19 19.04 5.90 11.39
C SER A 19 18.77 4.63 10.60
N ALA A 20 18.73 3.48 11.28
CA ALA A 20 18.15 2.29 10.70
C ALA A 20 16.70 2.66 10.43
N VAL A 21 16.41 3.04 9.19
CA VAL A 21 15.05 3.20 8.71
C VAL A 21 14.50 1.79 8.77
N VAL A 22 13.85 1.44 9.88
CA VAL A 22 13.01 0.27 9.96
C VAL A 22 11.95 0.52 8.91
N ARG A 23 12.14 -0.03 7.70
CA ARG A 23 11.02 -0.28 6.81
C ARG A 23 10.15 -1.22 7.61
N ALA A 24 9.05 -0.69 8.13
CA ALA A 24 7.95 -1.55 8.53
C ALA A 24 7.53 -2.21 7.22
N ASP A 25 8.07 -3.40 6.93
CA ASP A 25 7.68 -4.22 5.80
C ASP A 25 6.20 -4.56 6.05
N GLY A 26 5.32 -3.71 5.54
CA GLY A 26 3.89 -3.93 5.58
C GLY A 26 3.57 -5.21 4.82
N PRO A 27 2.50 -5.92 5.16
CA PRO A 27 2.13 -7.12 4.43
C PRO A 27 1.93 -6.76 2.95
N SER A 28 2.53 -7.54 2.05
CA SER A 28 2.35 -7.35 0.61
C SER A 28 0.96 -7.78 0.17
N VAL A 29 0.40 -7.09 -0.82
CA VAL A 29 -0.84 -7.48 -1.47
C VAL A 29 -0.56 -8.68 -2.37
N VAL A 30 -1.13 -9.84 -2.03
CA VAL A 30 -0.87 -11.09 -2.78
C VAL A 30 -1.96 -11.41 -3.81
N ARG A 31 -3.14 -10.81 -3.65
CA ARG A 31 -4.27 -11.00 -4.56
C ARG A 31 -5.24 -9.83 -4.50
N ILE A 32 -5.82 -9.46 -5.64
CA ILE A 32 -6.94 -8.51 -5.71
C ILE A 32 -8.11 -9.16 -6.46
N ASP A 33 -9.20 -9.42 -5.74
CA ASP A 33 -10.45 -9.92 -6.30
C ASP A 33 -11.50 -8.81 -6.36
N VAL A 34 -12.35 -8.79 -7.39
CA VAL A 34 -13.44 -7.81 -7.50
C VAL A 34 -14.78 -8.55 -7.64
N GLU A 35 -15.62 -8.48 -6.61
CA GLU A 35 -16.91 -9.18 -6.54
C GLU A 35 -18.02 -8.38 -7.20
N GLY A 36 -18.67 -8.92 -8.22
CA GLY A 36 -19.78 -8.26 -8.91
C GLY A 36 -20.28 -9.05 -10.12
N THR A 37 -21.41 -8.63 -10.67
CA THR A 37 -22.17 -9.44 -11.64
C THR A 37 -21.59 -9.41 -13.06
N LEU A 38 -20.95 -8.30 -13.47
CA LEU A 38 -20.45 -8.12 -14.83
C LEU A 38 -18.93 -8.00 -14.87
N ARG A 39 -18.30 -8.85 -15.69
CA ARG A 39 -16.84 -8.91 -15.83
C ARG A 39 -16.21 -7.61 -16.30
N ILE A 40 -16.84 -6.91 -17.26
CA ILE A 40 -16.32 -5.65 -17.81
C ILE A 40 -16.18 -4.55 -16.75
N GLU A 41 -16.98 -4.62 -15.70
CA GLU A 41 -16.91 -3.68 -14.58
C GLU A 41 -15.79 -4.01 -13.61
N ASN A 42 -15.50 -5.30 -13.44
CA ASN A 42 -14.38 -5.75 -12.62
C ASN A 42 -13.07 -5.20 -13.21
N ASP A 43 -12.91 -5.33 -14.53
CA ASP A 43 -11.74 -4.80 -15.24
C ASP A 43 -11.68 -3.27 -15.17
N ALA A 44 -12.83 -2.59 -15.28
CA ALA A 44 -12.90 -1.14 -15.12
C ALA A 44 -12.52 -0.68 -13.69
N VAL A 45 -12.93 -1.42 -12.66
CA VAL A 45 -12.55 -1.14 -11.27
C VAL A 45 -11.03 -1.34 -11.09
N LEU A 46 -10.47 -2.46 -11.54
CA LEU A 46 -9.03 -2.73 -11.49
C LEU A 46 -8.21 -1.70 -12.28
N ALA A 47 -8.76 -1.17 -13.37
CA ALA A 47 -8.13 -0.11 -14.17
C ALA A 47 -8.10 1.24 -13.45
N LYS A 48 -9.00 1.47 -12.48
CA LYS A 48 -9.02 2.70 -11.67
C LYS A 48 -8.18 2.60 -10.40
N MET A 49 -7.80 1.41 -9.99
CA MET A 49 -6.95 1.19 -8.82
C MET A 49 -5.48 1.42 -9.15
N GLN A 50 -4.79 2.07 -8.22
CA GLN A 50 -3.35 2.19 -8.16
C GLN A 50 -2.73 0.96 -7.49
N THR A 51 -3.38 0.40 -6.47
CA THR A 51 -2.91 -0.82 -5.79
C THR A 51 -2.86 -2.01 -6.74
N ARG A 52 -1.74 -2.73 -6.76
CA ARG A 52 -1.49 -3.94 -7.54
C ARG A 52 -1.04 -5.10 -6.67
N GLU A 53 -1.17 -6.31 -7.21
CA GLU A 53 -0.54 -7.49 -6.62
C GLU A 53 0.98 -7.32 -6.62
N GLY A 54 1.62 -7.64 -5.50
CA GLY A 54 3.04 -7.41 -5.23
C GLY A 54 3.32 -6.08 -4.53
N ASP A 55 2.39 -5.13 -4.51
CA ASP A 55 2.58 -3.86 -3.80
C ASP A 55 2.56 -4.06 -2.29
N GLU A 56 3.29 -3.20 -1.57
CA GLU A 56 3.16 -3.09 -0.12
C GLU A 56 1.80 -2.49 0.24
N LEU A 57 1.09 -3.07 1.22
CA LEU A 57 -0.22 -2.58 1.62
C LEU A 57 -0.12 -1.14 2.16
N ASN A 58 -0.73 -0.20 1.43
CA ASN A 58 -0.75 1.20 1.79
C ASN A 58 -2.18 1.74 1.93
N GLU A 59 -2.58 2.07 3.16
CA GLU A 59 -3.92 2.58 3.46
C GLU A 59 -4.25 3.90 2.75
N ALA A 60 -3.27 4.78 2.53
CA ALA A 60 -3.48 6.03 1.83
C ALA A 60 -3.80 5.79 0.35
N VAL A 61 -3.13 4.81 -0.27
CA VAL A 61 -3.38 4.39 -1.65
C VAL A 61 -4.74 3.71 -1.75
N LEU A 62 -5.09 2.80 -0.83
CA LEU A 62 -6.43 2.18 -0.82
C LEU A 62 -7.56 3.20 -0.69
N ASN A 63 -7.38 4.23 0.14
CA ASN A 63 -8.35 5.33 0.25
C ASN A 63 -8.44 6.15 -1.04
N SER A 64 -7.31 6.38 -1.72
CA SER A 64 -7.28 7.02 -3.05
C SER A 64 -8.05 6.19 -4.07
N ASP A 65 -7.80 4.88 -4.12
CA ASP A 65 -8.46 3.93 -5.01
C ASP A 65 -9.98 3.92 -4.80
N LEU A 66 -10.42 3.85 -3.54
CA LEU A 66 -11.84 3.88 -3.20
C LEU A 66 -12.51 5.17 -3.71
N ARG A 67 -11.86 6.32 -3.51
CA ARG A 67 -12.34 7.62 -4.04
C ARG A 67 -12.35 7.64 -5.57
N ALA A 68 -11.31 7.14 -6.22
CA ALA A 68 -11.20 7.11 -7.68
C ALA A 68 -12.32 6.27 -8.31
N ILE A 69 -12.61 5.10 -7.72
CA ILE A 69 -13.72 4.24 -8.16
C ILE A 69 -15.06 4.93 -7.92
N PHE A 70 -15.28 5.53 -6.74
CA PHE A 70 -16.53 6.23 -6.43
C PHE A 70 -16.78 7.43 -7.35
N ASN A 71 -15.74 8.19 -7.68
CA ASN A 71 -15.80 9.35 -8.56
C ASN A 71 -16.13 9.01 -10.02
N THR A 72 -16.12 7.73 -10.41
CA THR A 72 -16.64 7.32 -11.73
C THR A 72 -18.15 7.51 -11.86
N GLY A 73 -18.88 7.61 -10.74
CA GLY A 73 -20.32 7.82 -10.72
C GLY A 73 -21.18 6.59 -11.00
N TYR A 74 -20.57 5.46 -11.40
CA TYR A 74 -21.27 4.22 -11.78
C TYR A 74 -21.79 3.42 -10.58
N PHE A 75 -21.10 3.51 -9.46
CA PHE A 75 -21.40 2.75 -8.25
C PHE A 75 -21.93 3.67 -7.15
N TYR A 76 -22.83 3.16 -6.30
CA TYR A 76 -23.30 3.88 -5.11
C TYR A 76 -22.72 3.33 -3.81
N ASP A 77 -22.20 2.11 -3.84
CA ASP A 77 -21.55 1.47 -2.71
C ASP A 77 -20.30 0.76 -3.24
N VAL A 78 -19.14 1.10 -2.67
CA VAL A 78 -17.83 0.51 -2.98
C VAL A 78 -17.13 0.26 -1.65
N LYS A 79 -16.70 -0.98 -1.42
CA LYS A 79 -16.00 -1.40 -0.21
C LYS A 79 -14.78 -2.22 -0.60
N ILE A 80 -13.71 -2.06 0.17
CA ILE A 80 -12.49 -2.86 0.02
C ILE A 80 -12.31 -3.62 1.32
N ASP A 81 -12.54 -4.92 1.27
CA ASP A 81 -12.28 -5.83 2.38
C ASP A 81 -10.84 -6.36 2.26
N ARG A 82 -10.20 -6.55 3.40
CA ARG A 82 -8.83 -7.07 3.52
C ARG A 82 -8.82 -8.34 4.33
N ARG A 83 -8.16 -9.37 3.81
CA ARG A 83 -8.00 -10.65 4.47
C ARG A 83 -6.53 -11.02 4.52
N TYR A 84 -6.00 -11.18 5.73
CA TYR A 84 -4.66 -11.73 5.92
C TYR A 84 -4.67 -13.21 5.54
N VAL A 85 -3.73 -13.57 4.67
CA VAL A 85 -3.53 -14.92 4.16
C VAL A 85 -2.05 -15.28 4.30
N GLU A 86 -1.70 -16.53 4.05
CA GLU A 86 -0.30 -16.93 4.03
C GLU A 86 0.46 -16.12 2.98
N GLY A 87 1.53 -15.44 3.39
CA GLY A 87 2.36 -14.62 2.51
C GLY A 87 1.91 -13.18 2.29
N GLY A 88 0.80 -12.72 2.89
CA GLY A 88 0.44 -11.30 2.83
C GLY A 88 -1.07 -11.02 3.01
N VAL A 89 -1.59 -10.09 2.21
CA VAL A 89 -2.99 -9.64 2.28
C VAL A 89 -3.69 -9.83 0.94
N ALA A 90 -4.84 -10.47 0.95
CA ALA A 90 -5.77 -10.52 -0.17
C ALA A 90 -6.79 -9.39 -0.02
N LEU A 91 -7.04 -8.65 -1.09
CA LEU A 91 -8.02 -7.59 -1.16
C LEU A 91 -9.26 -8.06 -1.93
N THR A 92 -10.44 -7.70 -1.44
CA THR A 92 -11.71 -7.98 -2.10
C THR A 92 -12.50 -6.69 -2.27
N VAL A 93 -12.66 -6.26 -3.51
CA VAL A 93 -13.41 -5.05 -3.86
C VAL A 93 -14.86 -5.42 -4.15
N LYS A 94 -15.77 -4.98 -3.28
CA LYS A 94 -17.22 -5.15 -3.42
C LYS A 94 -17.82 -3.87 -3.96
N LYS A 95 -18.63 -3.97 -5.01
CA LYS A 95 -19.31 -2.80 -5.62
C LYS A 95 -20.77 -3.09 -5.93
N LYS A 96 -21.60 -2.06 -5.82
CA LYS A 96 -23.01 -2.08 -6.24
C LYS A 96 -23.32 -0.90 -7.16
N LYS A 97 -23.93 -1.20 -8.31
CA LYS A 97 -24.37 -0.20 -9.30
C LYS A 97 -25.56 0.58 -8.81
N LYS A 98 -25.61 1.86 -9.18
CA LYS A 98 -26.84 2.64 -9.00
C LYS A 98 -27.99 1.96 -9.76
N PRO A 99 -29.19 1.83 -9.14
CA PRO A 99 -30.38 1.48 -9.90
C PRO A 99 -30.59 2.52 -10.99
N ALA A 100 -31.00 2.06 -12.17
CA ALA A 100 -31.34 2.90 -13.31
C ALA A 100 -32.70 3.56 -13.11
#